data_AF-C6SG72-F1
#
_entry.id   AF-C6SG72-F1
#
_cell.length_a   1.000
_cell.length_b   1.000
_cell.length_c   1.000
_cell.angle_alpha   90.00
_cell.angle_beta   90.00
_cell.angle_gamma   90.00
#
_symmetry.space_group_name_H-M   'P 1'
#
loop_
_entity.id
_entity.type
_entity.pdbx_description
1 polymer ?
#
loop_
_entity_poly.entity_id
_entity_poly.type
_entity_poly.pdbx_seq_one_letter_code
_entity_poly.pdbx_strand_id
1 'polypeptide(L)'
;MRQGGNIVSSIGNLLLLPLLLYYFLLDWQRWSCGIAKLVPRRFAGAYTRITGNLNEVLGEFLRGQLLVMLIMGLVYGLGLVLVGLDSGFAIGMVAGILVFVPYLGAFTGLLLATVAALLQFGSWNGILSVWAVFAVGQFLESFFITPKIVGDRIGLSPFWVIFSLMAFGQLMGFVGMLAGLPLAAVTLVLLREGVQKYFAGSFYRGR
;
A
#
# COMPACT_ATOMS: atom_id res chain seq x y z
N MET A 1 -14.34 6.38 32.89
CA MET A 1 -13.60 7.62 32.56
C MET A 1 -12.34 7.42 31.71
N ARG A 2 -11.68 6.25 31.69
CA ARG A 2 -10.48 6.01 30.84
C ARG A 2 -10.73 5.97 29.32
N GLN A 3 -11.94 5.67 28.86
CA GLN A 3 -12.24 5.63 27.41
C GLN A 3 -12.46 7.03 26.78
N GLY A 4 -12.96 8.00 27.54
CA GLY A 4 -13.21 9.37 27.03
C GLY A 4 -11.93 10.15 26.70
N GLY A 5 -10.86 9.94 27.48
CA GLY A 5 -9.53 10.52 27.21
C GLY A 5 -8.88 9.97 25.93
N ASN A 6 -9.16 8.72 25.57
CA ASN A 6 -8.64 8.09 24.36
C ASN A 6 -9.37 8.57 23.09
N ILE A 7 -10.66 8.91 23.18
CA ILE A 7 -11.43 9.40 22.02
C ILE A 7 -11.08 10.85 21.69
N VAL A 8 -10.98 11.73 22.71
CA VAL A 8 -10.57 13.14 22.51
C VAL A 8 -9.14 13.24 21.99
N SER A 9 -8.21 12.42 22.51
CA SER A 9 -6.84 12.35 21.98
C SER A 9 -6.78 11.76 20.57
N SER A 10 -7.65 10.80 20.23
CA SER A 10 -7.73 10.24 18.87
C SER A 10 -8.21 11.28 17.85
N ILE A 11 -9.21 12.10 18.20
CA ILE A 11 -9.70 13.19 17.33
C ILE A 11 -8.62 14.26 17.15
N GLY A 12 -7.92 14.63 18.23
CA GLY A 12 -6.78 15.55 18.16
C GLY A 12 -5.68 15.05 17.23
N ASN A 13 -5.31 13.76 17.34
CA ASN A 13 -4.34 13.14 16.44
C ASN A 13 -4.82 13.11 14.98
N LEU A 14 -6.10 12.88 14.74
CA LEU A 14 -6.68 12.84 13.39
C LEU A 14 -6.62 14.20 12.68
N LEU A 15 -6.66 15.31 13.43
CA LEU A 15 -6.48 16.67 12.90
C LEU A 15 -5.01 17.09 12.82
N LEU A 16 -4.21 16.70 13.80
CA LEU A 16 -2.77 17.02 13.84
C LEU A 16 -2.01 16.28 12.74
N LEU A 17 -2.38 15.05 12.42
CA LEU A 17 -1.62 14.22 11.48
C LEU A 17 -1.62 14.79 10.05
N PRO A 18 -2.74 15.22 9.45
CA PRO A 18 -2.75 15.94 8.16
C PRO A 18 -1.98 17.25 8.22
N LEU A 19 -2.10 18.00 9.31
CA LEU A 19 -1.38 19.27 9.49
C LEU A 19 0.14 19.04 9.53
N LEU A 20 0.59 18.05 10.30
CA LEU A 20 1.99 17.65 10.37
C LEU A 20 2.49 17.14 9.02
N LEU A 21 1.69 16.35 8.31
CA LEU A 21 2.00 15.90 6.95
C LEU A 21 2.17 17.08 6.00
N TYR A 22 1.27 18.08 6.08
CA TYR A 22 1.36 19.29 5.26
C TYR A 22 2.65 20.07 5.54
N TYR A 23 2.96 20.36 6.81
CA TYR A 23 4.20 21.05 7.16
C TYR A 23 5.46 20.24 6.81
N PHE A 24 5.42 18.92 7.03
CA PHE A 24 6.51 18.02 6.67
C PHE A 24 6.78 18.03 5.16
N LEU A 25 5.73 17.99 4.35
CA LEU A 25 5.84 18.09 2.89
C LEU A 25 6.33 19.46 2.45
N LEU A 26 5.88 20.54 3.09
CA LEU A 26 6.30 21.91 2.77
C LEU A 26 7.79 22.13 3.06
N ASP A 27 8.29 21.59 4.18
CA ASP A 27 9.70 21.69 4.56
C ASP A 27 10.58 20.56 3.99
N TRP A 28 10.03 19.60 3.23
CA TRP A 28 10.76 18.44 2.71
C TRP A 28 12.05 18.80 1.98
N GLN A 29 12.03 19.87 1.17
CA GLN A 29 13.19 20.32 0.41
C GLN A 29 14.33 20.84 1.32
N ARG A 30 13.98 21.44 2.46
CA ARG A 30 14.95 21.92 3.45
C ARG A 30 15.58 20.73 4.18
N TRP A 31 14.77 19.77 4.61
CA TRP A 31 15.24 18.55 5.28
C TRP A 31 16.15 17.71 4.38
N SER A 32 15.74 17.46 3.14
CA SER A 32 16.53 16.68 2.18
C SER A 32 17.89 17.31 1.86
N CYS A 33 17.95 18.63 1.69
CA CYS A 33 19.20 19.36 1.50
C CYS A 33 20.09 19.34 2.76
N GLY A 34 19.49 19.47 3.94
CA GLY A 34 20.19 19.37 5.22
C GLY A 34 20.85 18.01 5.42
N ILE A 35 20.10 16.92 5.19
CA ILE A 35 20.61 15.55 5.27
C ILE A 35 21.72 15.31 4.24
N ALA A 36 21.56 15.80 3.01
CA ALA A 36 22.57 15.66 1.97
C ALA A 36 23.93 16.30 2.36
N LYS A 37 23.92 17.40 3.12
CA LYS A 37 25.15 18.04 3.61
C LYS A 37 25.88 17.24 4.69
N LEU A 38 25.17 16.38 5.43
CA LEU A 38 25.77 15.50 6.43
C LEU A 38 26.49 14.29 5.80
N VAL A 39 26.21 14.00 4.52
CA VAL A 39 26.84 12.87 3.82
C VAL A 39 28.28 13.24 3.43
N PRO A 40 29.28 12.42 3.81
CA PRO A 40 30.66 12.64 3.38
C PRO A 40 30.78 12.69 1.86
N ARG A 41 31.61 13.60 1.31
CA ARG A 41 31.79 13.79 -0.15
C ARG A 41 32.07 12.50 -0.92
N ARG A 42 32.81 11.56 -0.32
CA ARG A 42 33.10 10.23 -0.90
C ARG A 42 31.85 9.38 -1.20
N PHE A 43 30.74 9.63 -0.50
CA PHE A 43 29.48 8.90 -0.65
C PHE A 43 28.37 9.72 -1.29
N ALA A 44 28.62 11.00 -1.62
CA ALA A 44 27.61 11.90 -2.18
C ALA A 44 26.96 11.34 -3.45
N GLY A 45 27.76 10.80 -4.38
CA GLY A 45 27.24 10.18 -5.60
C GLY A 45 26.36 8.96 -5.34
N ALA A 46 26.72 8.12 -4.35
CA ALA A 46 25.90 6.98 -3.97
C ALA A 46 24.59 7.42 -3.28
N TYR A 47 24.65 8.44 -2.43
CA TYR A 47 23.46 9.00 -1.79
C TYR A 47 22.47 9.53 -2.82
N THR A 48 22.91 10.40 -3.74
CA THR A 48 22.04 10.97 -4.78
C THR A 48 21.42 9.89 -5.67
N ARG A 49 22.19 8.84 -6.02
CA ARG A 49 21.66 7.71 -6.79
C ARG A 49 20.60 6.93 -6.02
N ILE A 50 20.89 6.56 -4.77
CA ILE A 50 19.95 5.77 -3.93
C ILE A 50 18.67 6.58 -3.68
N THR A 51 18.78 7.83 -3.26
CA THR A 51 17.60 8.66 -2.97
C THR A 51 16.79 8.96 -4.21
N GLY A 52 17.44 9.16 -5.37
CA GLY A 52 16.76 9.27 -6.67
C GLY A 52 15.95 8.02 -7.00
N ASN A 53 16.59 6.84 -6.94
CA ASN A 53 15.94 5.56 -7.22
C ASN A 53 14.77 5.29 -6.25
N LEU A 54 14.95 5.58 -4.96
CA LEU A 54 13.88 5.43 -3.96
C LEU A 54 12.70 6.36 -4.26
N ASN A 55 12.97 7.63 -4.59
CA ASN A 55 11.93 8.61 -4.90
C ASN A 55 11.14 8.22 -6.16
N GLU A 56 11.81 7.70 -7.18
CA GLU A 56 11.17 7.20 -8.40
C GLU A 56 10.29 5.97 -8.10
N VAL A 57 10.84 4.94 -7.45
CA VAL A 57 10.10 3.71 -7.14
C VAL A 57 8.89 3.98 -6.23
N LEU A 58 9.08 4.76 -5.17
CA LEU A 58 7.99 5.10 -4.23
C LEU A 58 6.96 6.02 -4.88
N GLY A 59 7.38 6.98 -5.69
CA GLY A 59 6.48 7.89 -6.39
C GLY A 59 5.58 7.17 -7.39
N GLU A 60 6.17 6.28 -8.21
CA GLU A 60 5.42 5.47 -9.16
C GLU A 60 4.49 4.47 -8.45
N PHE A 61 4.97 3.82 -7.38
CA PHE A 61 4.13 2.92 -6.58
C PHE A 61 2.92 3.64 -6.00
N LEU A 62 3.10 4.79 -5.32
CA LEU A 62 2.00 5.51 -4.69
C LEU A 62 0.98 6.01 -5.72
N ARG A 63 1.43 6.54 -6.85
CA ARG A 63 0.53 6.99 -7.94
C ARG A 63 -0.24 5.82 -8.53
N GLY A 64 0.45 4.71 -8.82
CA GLY A 64 -0.18 3.50 -9.33
C GLY A 64 -1.21 2.95 -8.35
N GLN A 65 -0.84 2.84 -7.07
CA GLN A 65 -1.72 2.29 -6.04
C GLN A 65 -2.96 3.15 -5.79
N LEU A 66 -2.83 4.48 -5.78
CA LEU A 66 -4.00 5.38 -5.68
C LEU A 66 -4.97 5.17 -6.84
N LEU A 67 -4.44 4.98 -8.05
CA LEU A 67 -5.24 4.72 -9.24
C LEU A 67 -5.93 3.34 -9.15
N VAL A 68 -5.21 2.30 -8.68
CA VAL A 68 -5.78 0.97 -8.40
C VAL A 68 -6.92 1.07 -7.38
N MET A 69 -6.71 1.76 -6.26
CA MET A 69 -7.72 1.92 -5.20
C MET A 69 -8.99 2.59 -5.75
N LEU A 70 -8.83 3.63 -6.58
CA LEU A 70 -9.95 4.33 -7.20
C LEU A 70 -10.71 3.40 -8.18
N ILE A 71 -9.99 2.71 -9.07
CA ILE A 71 -10.61 1.79 -10.03
C ILE A 71 -11.34 0.67 -9.28
N MET A 72 -10.69 0.03 -8.33
CA MET A 72 -11.27 -1.10 -7.59
C MET A 72 -12.45 -0.67 -6.73
N GLY A 73 -12.39 0.52 -6.12
CA GLY A 73 -13.52 1.12 -5.41
C GLY A 73 -14.74 1.31 -6.32
N LEU A 74 -14.53 1.77 -7.54
CA LEU A 74 -15.59 1.91 -8.54
C LEU A 74 -16.08 0.55 -9.06
N VAL A 75 -15.19 -0.40 -9.37
CA VAL A 75 -15.56 -1.73 -9.85
C VAL A 75 -16.41 -2.47 -8.82
N TYR A 76 -15.97 -2.52 -7.55
CA TYR A 76 -16.75 -3.15 -6.49
C TYR A 76 -18.00 -2.35 -6.15
N GLY A 77 -17.89 -1.03 -6.04
CA GLY A 77 -19.01 -0.17 -5.67
C GLY A 77 -20.14 -0.25 -6.70
N LEU A 78 -19.83 -0.04 -7.98
CA LEU A 78 -20.81 -0.14 -9.06
C LEU A 78 -21.27 -1.57 -9.26
N GLY A 79 -20.38 -2.57 -9.17
CA GLY A 79 -20.75 -3.97 -9.28
C GLY A 79 -21.78 -4.40 -8.22
N LEU A 80 -21.60 -3.99 -6.97
CA LEU A 80 -22.56 -4.29 -5.90
C LEU A 80 -23.85 -3.49 -6.01
N VAL A 81 -23.80 -2.26 -6.50
CA VAL A 81 -25.01 -1.47 -6.81
C VAL A 81 -25.81 -2.13 -7.94
N LEU A 82 -25.16 -2.67 -8.97
CA LEU A 82 -25.81 -3.39 -10.07
C LEU A 82 -26.48 -4.70 -9.59
N VAL A 83 -25.93 -5.35 -8.56
CA VAL A 83 -26.57 -6.49 -7.89
C VAL A 83 -27.80 -6.06 -7.08
N GLY A 84 -27.96 -4.75 -6.80
CA GLY A 84 -29.06 -4.20 -6.01
C GLY A 84 -28.78 -4.16 -4.51
N LEU A 85 -27.52 -4.26 -4.08
CA LEU A 85 -27.17 -4.17 -2.66
C LEU A 85 -27.21 -2.70 -2.21
N ASP A 86 -28.04 -2.38 -1.22
CA ASP A 86 -28.31 -0.98 -0.81
C ASP A 86 -27.03 -0.29 -0.30
N SER A 87 -26.23 -1.03 0.48
CA SER A 87 -24.93 -0.58 0.99
C SER A 87 -23.76 -0.86 0.03
N GLY A 88 -24.05 -1.31 -1.20
CA GLY A 88 -23.06 -1.83 -2.15
C GLY A 88 -21.96 -0.82 -2.49
N PHE A 89 -22.32 0.44 -2.75
CA PHE A 89 -21.34 1.47 -3.08
C PHE A 89 -20.37 1.74 -1.91
N ALA A 90 -20.90 1.87 -0.69
CA ALA A 90 -20.08 2.12 0.50
C ALA A 90 -19.13 0.96 0.79
N ILE A 91 -19.63 -0.28 0.72
CA ILE A 91 -18.82 -1.50 0.92
C ILE A 91 -17.74 -1.60 -0.16
N GLY A 92 -18.09 -1.34 -1.41
CA GLY A 92 -17.14 -1.36 -2.53
C GLY A 92 -16.04 -0.31 -2.39
N MET A 93 -16.36 0.90 -1.94
CA MET A 93 -15.38 1.95 -1.67
C MET A 93 -14.42 1.57 -0.53
N VAL A 94 -14.94 1.00 0.56
CA VAL A 94 -14.10 0.49 1.66
C VAL A 94 -13.19 -0.63 1.16
N ALA A 95 -13.73 -1.59 0.40
CA ALA A 95 -12.96 -2.67 -0.20
C ALA A 95 -11.84 -2.12 -1.11
N GLY A 96 -12.17 -1.17 -1.99
CA GLY A 96 -11.22 -0.54 -2.91
C GLY A 96 -10.11 0.25 -2.19
N ILE A 97 -10.42 0.96 -1.10
CA ILE A 97 -9.40 1.59 -0.27
C ILE A 97 -8.49 0.53 0.36
N LEU A 98 -9.06 -0.56 0.86
CA LEU A 98 -8.30 -1.62 1.52
C LEU A 98 -7.46 -2.47 0.55
N VAL A 99 -7.63 -2.34 -0.77
CA VAL A 99 -6.73 -2.91 -1.80
C VAL A 99 -5.30 -2.38 -1.68
N PHE A 100 -5.09 -1.25 -0.98
CA PHE A 100 -3.74 -0.81 -0.58
C PHE A 100 -2.90 -1.91 0.07
N VAL A 101 -3.54 -2.79 0.85
CA VAL A 101 -2.92 -4.02 1.35
C VAL A 101 -3.39 -5.18 0.48
N PRO A 102 -2.47 -5.91 -0.18
CA PRO A 102 -2.83 -7.05 -1.01
C PRO A 102 -3.73 -8.04 -0.28
N TYR A 103 -4.77 -8.52 -0.96
CA TYR A 103 -5.79 -9.45 -0.47
C TYR A 103 -6.73 -8.92 0.64
N LEU A 104 -6.31 -7.90 1.41
CA LEU A 104 -7.09 -7.40 2.54
C LEU A 104 -8.40 -6.76 2.09
N GLY A 105 -8.36 -5.93 1.05
CA GLY A 105 -9.57 -5.27 0.53
C GLY A 105 -10.58 -6.24 -0.05
N ALA A 106 -10.10 -7.24 -0.79
CA ALA A 106 -10.93 -8.31 -1.32
C ALA A 106 -11.63 -9.10 -0.20
N PHE A 107 -10.85 -9.54 0.80
CA PHE A 107 -11.34 -10.36 1.89
C PHE A 107 -12.34 -9.61 2.77
N THR A 108 -11.98 -8.40 3.20
CA THR A 108 -12.85 -7.57 4.05
C THR A 108 -14.09 -7.11 3.29
N GLY A 109 -13.96 -6.69 2.03
CA GLY A 109 -15.08 -6.33 1.17
C GLY A 109 -16.04 -7.48 0.96
N LEU A 110 -15.53 -8.67 0.62
CA LEU A 110 -16.33 -9.87 0.40
C LEU A 110 -17.07 -10.26 1.68
N LEU A 111 -16.39 -10.22 2.83
CA LEU A 111 -17.00 -10.52 4.12
C LEU A 111 -18.16 -9.56 4.42
N LEU A 112 -17.92 -8.25 4.33
CA LEU A 112 -18.94 -7.22 4.58
C LEU A 112 -20.11 -7.33 3.60
N ALA A 113 -19.83 -7.51 2.31
CA ALA A 113 -20.85 -7.64 1.27
C ALA A 113 -21.66 -8.93 1.43
N THR A 114 -21.03 -10.04 1.84
CA THR A 114 -21.72 -11.31 2.09
C THR A 114 -22.67 -11.19 3.28
N VAL A 115 -22.23 -10.56 4.38
CA VAL A 115 -23.09 -10.31 5.54
C VAL A 115 -24.25 -9.38 5.14
N ALA A 116 -23.99 -8.30 4.40
CA ALA A 116 -25.04 -7.40 3.93
C ALA A 116 -26.04 -8.11 3.00
N ALA A 117 -25.57 -8.94 2.07
CA ALA A 117 -26.41 -9.70 1.16
C ALA A 117 -27.26 -10.76 1.87
N LEU A 118 -26.70 -11.42 2.89
CA LEU A 118 -27.44 -12.36 3.75
C LEU A 118 -28.61 -11.66 4.45
N LEU A 119 -28.37 -10.46 4.99
CA LEU A 119 -29.39 -9.68 5.69
C LEU A 119 -30.43 -9.07 4.74
N GLN A 120 -30.02 -8.63 3.55
CA GLN A 120 -30.90 -7.96 2.59
C GLN A 120 -31.72 -8.93 1.74
N PHE A 121 -31.08 -9.94 1.14
CA PHE A 121 -31.73 -10.82 0.17
C PHE A 121 -32.23 -12.14 0.77
N GLY A 122 -31.58 -12.64 1.83
CA GLY A 122 -31.92 -13.92 2.46
C GLY A 122 -31.86 -15.14 1.52
N SER A 123 -31.27 -15.01 0.32
CA SER A 123 -31.27 -16.04 -0.72
C SER A 123 -29.87 -16.32 -1.26
N TRP A 124 -29.64 -17.58 -1.63
CA TRP A 124 -28.36 -18.02 -2.22
C TRP A 124 -28.02 -17.28 -3.52
N ASN A 125 -29.03 -16.89 -4.30
CA ASN A 125 -28.82 -16.17 -5.55
C ASN A 125 -28.19 -14.78 -5.31
N GLY A 126 -28.61 -14.05 -4.27
CA GLY A 126 -28.02 -12.76 -3.92
C GLY A 126 -26.55 -12.88 -3.50
N ILE A 127 -26.23 -13.89 -2.69
CA ILE A 127 -24.86 -14.17 -2.23
C ILE A 127 -23.96 -14.55 -3.41
N LEU A 128 -24.41 -15.44 -4.29
CA LEU A 128 -23.68 -15.86 -5.47
C LEU A 128 -23.39 -14.68 -6.41
N SER A 129 -24.35 -13.74 -6.53
CA SER A 129 -24.19 -12.54 -7.35
C SER A 129 -23.10 -11.62 -6.77
N VAL A 130 -23.08 -11.41 -5.45
CA VAL A 130 -22.00 -10.67 -4.76
C VAL A 130 -20.65 -11.35 -4.96
N TRP A 131 -20.58 -12.68 -4.79
CA TRP A 131 -19.34 -13.43 -4.98
C TRP A 131 -18.85 -13.36 -6.42
N ALA A 132 -19.76 -13.35 -7.41
CA ALA A 132 -19.41 -13.16 -8.80
C ALA A 132 -18.78 -11.78 -9.05
N VAL A 133 -19.32 -10.71 -8.45
CA VAL A 133 -18.72 -9.36 -8.54
C VAL A 133 -17.30 -9.35 -7.97
N PHE A 134 -17.09 -9.94 -6.79
CA PHE A 134 -15.76 -10.01 -6.19
C PHE A 134 -14.80 -10.91 -6.97
N ALA A 135 -15.27 -12.02 -7.53
CA ALA A 135 -14.47 -12.90 -8.36
C ALA A 135 -14.00 -12.20 -9.65
N VAL A 136 -14.91 -11.49 -10.33
CA VAL A 136 -14.59 -10.69 -11.52
C VAL A 136 -13.65 -9.55 -11.16
N GLY A 137 -13.91 -8.82 -10.06
CA GLY A 137 -13.04 -7.75 -9.61
C GLY A 137 -11.63 -8.25 -9.26
N GLN A 138 -11.51 -9.36 -8.52
CA GLN A 138 -10.21 -9.97 -8.21
C GLN A 138 -9.45 -10.44 -9.45
N PHE A 139 -10.16 -10.99 -10.43
CA PHE A 139 -9.58 -11.40 -11.69
C PHE A 139 -9.06 -10.18 -12.48
N LEU A 140 -9.86 -9.12 -12.58
CA LEU A 140 -9.44 -7.86 -13.19
C LEU A 140 -8.23 -7.26 -12.46
N GLU A 141 -8.26 -7.24 -11.13
CA GLU A 141 -7.18 -6.75 -10.30
C GLU A 141 -5.88 -7.49 -10.56
N SER A 142 -5.92 -8.82 -10.46
CA SER A 142 -4.72 -9.67 -10.48
C SER A 142 -4.11 -9.79 -11.87
N PHE A 143 -4.92 -9.85 -12.93
CA PHE A 143 -4.44 -10.14 -14.28
C PHE A 143 -4.30 -8.89 -15.16
N PHE A 144 -5.06 -7.83 -14.91
CA PHE A 144 -5.10 -6.66 -15.80
C PHE A 144 -4.63 -5.39 -15.10
N ILE A 145 -5.24 -5.04 -13.97
CA ILE A 145 -5.07 -3.72 -13.34
C ILE A 145 -3.70 -3.66 -12.67
N THR A 146 -3.40 -4.58 -11.74
CA THR A 146 -2.13 -4.58 -11.01
C THR A 146 -0.93 -4.69 -11.95
N PRO A 147 -0.87 -5.62 -12.92
CA PRO A 147 0.27 -5.70 -13.85
C PRO A 147 0.43 -4.46 -14.74
N LYS A 148 -0.67 -3.84 -15.17
CA LYS A 148 -0.61 -2.68 -16.07
C LYS A 148 -0.26 -1.37 -15.34
N ILE A 149 -0.66 -1.24 -14.08
CA ILE A 149 -0.58 0.02 -13.33
C ILE A 149 0.58 0.01 -12.33
N VAL A 150 0.82 -1.13 -11.68
CA VAL A 150 1.84 -1.31 -10.63
C VAL A 150 2.93 -2.33 -11.04
N GLY A 151 2.69 -3.11 -12.10
CA GLY A 151 3.47 -4.31 -12.45
C GLY A 151 4.97 -4.11 -12.62
N ASP A 152 5.73 -5.21 -12.49
CA ASP A 152 7.20 -5.46 -12.57
C ASP A 152 8.20 -4.42 -12.06
N ARG A 153 7.81 -3.17 -11.79
CA ARG A 153 8.70 -2.07 -11.47
C ARG A 153 9.37 -2.24 -10.10
N ILE A 154 8.75 -3.00 -9.20
CA ILE A 154 9.34 -3.35 -7.91
C ILE A 154 10.12 -4.68 -7.99
N GLY A 155 9.87 -5.53 -9.00
CA GLY A 155 10.57 -6.81 -9.18
C GLY A 155 10.41 -7.80 -8.00
N LEU A 156 9.42 -7.59 -7.13
CA LEU A 156 9.18 -8.45 -5.97
C LEU A 156 8.33 -9.65 -6.39
N SER A 157 8.86 -10.86 -6.22
CA SER A 157 8.05 -12.07 -6.34
C SER A 157 6.92 -12.07 -5.29
N PRO A 158 5.78 -12.76 -5.52
CA PRO A 158 4.68 -12.87 -4.56
C PRO A 158 5.11 -13.31 -3.14
N PHE A 159 6.14 -14.16 -3.07
CA PHE A 159 6.75 -14.57 -1.80
C PHE A 159 7.23 -13.36 -0.98
N TRP A 160 7.98 -12.44 -1.59
CA TRP A 160 8.53 -11.27 -0.90
C TRP A 160 7.44 -10.28 -0.46
N VAL A 161 6.33 -10.20 -1.19
CA VAL A 161 5.18 -9.38 -0.81
C VAL A 161 4.52 -9.93 0.45
N ILE A 162 4.22 -11.23 0.49
CA ILE A 162 3.62 -11.86 1.67
C ILE A 162 4.59 -11.78 2.85
N PHE A 163 5.87 -12.10 2.61
CA PHE A 163 6.90 -12.03 3.64
C PHE A 163 7.02 -10.62 4.24
N SER A 164 7.00 -9.56 3.42
CA SER A 164 7.11 -8.20 3.93
C SER A 164 5.89 -7.78 4.74
N LEU A 165 4.67 -8.12 4.28
CA LEU A 165 3.44 -7.86 5.03
C LEU A 165 3.48 -8.53 6.40
N MET A 166 3.93 -9.79 6.46
CA MET A 166 4.07 -10.52 7.72
C MET A 166 5.19 -9.94 8.59
N ALA A 167 6.37 -9.70 8.03
CA ALA A 167 7.54 -9.22 8.77
C ALA A 167 7.29 -7.82 9.35
N PHE A 168 6.91 -6.85 8.51
CA PHE A 168 6.61 -5.50 8.98
C PHE A 168 5.33 -5.45 9.80
N GLY A 169 4.35 -6.30 9.50
CA GLY A 169 3.14 -6.49 10.31
C GLY A 169 3.46 -6.94 11.74
N GLN A 170 4.44 -7.82 11.94
CA GLN A 170 4.90 -8.24 13.27
C GLN A 170 5.73 -7.15 13.96
N LEU A 171 6.56 -6.41 13.21
CA LEU A 171 7.45 -5.38 13.78
C LEU A 171 6.71 -4.10 14.20
N MET A 172 5.74 -3.65 13.41
CA MET A 172 5.07 -2.36 13.58
C MET A 172 3.54 -2.47 13.61
N GLY A 173 3.00 -3.69 13.71
CA GLY A 173 1.56 -3.93 13.70
C GLY A 173 0.90 -3.57 12.36
N PHE A 174 -0.33 -3.07 12.43
CA PHE A 174 -1.10 -2.67 11.25
C PHE A 174 -0.41 -1.61 10.39
N VAL A 175 0.30 -0.65 11.01
CA VAL A 175 1.04 0.38 10.27
C VAL A 175 2.16 -0.23 9.43
N GLY A 176 2.85 -1.25 9.96
CA GLY A 176 3.87 -1.99 9.21
C GLY A 176 3.30 -2.80 8.06
N MET A 177 2.10 -3.36 8.23
CA MET A 177 1.40 -4.06 7.16
C MET A 177 1.00 -3.10 6.03
N LEU A 178 0.44 -1.92 6.37
CA LEU A 178 0.15 -0.87 5.39
C LEU A 178 1.43 -0.46 4.64
N ALA A 179 2.50 -0.18 5.37
CA ALA A 179 3.77 0.26 4.78
C ALA A 179 4.60 -0.89 4.17
N GLY A 180 4.12 -2.14 4.20
CA GLY A 180 4.94 -3.33 3.93
C GLY A 180 5.52 -3.37 2.51
N LEU A 181 4.74 -3.00 1.49
CA LEU A 181 5.22 -2.96 0.10
C LEU A 181 6.24 -1.84 -0.13
N PRO A 182 5.96 -0.57 0.26
CA PRO A 182 6.97 0.50 0.22
C PRO A 182 8.26 0.13 0.94
N LEU A 183 8.17 -0.42 2.14
CA LEU A 183 9.33 -0.80 2.94
C LEU A 183 10.11 -1.94 2.26
N ALA A 184 9.43 -2.94 1.70
CA ALA A 184 10.08 -4.00 0.93
C ALA A 184 10.82 -3.45 -0.29
N ALA A 185 10.23 -2.50 -1.02
CA ALA A 185 10.86 -1.85 -2.16
C ALA A 185 12.13 -1.09 -1.73
N VAL A 186 12.06 -0.34 -0.62
CA VAL A 186 13.22 0.36 -0.05
C VAL A 186 14.32 -0.64 0.34
N THR A 187 13.96 -1.71 1.04
CA THR A 187 14.91 -2.77 1.42
C THR A 187 15.57 -3.40 0.19
N LEU A 188 14.81 -3.69 -0.86
CA LEU A 188 15.33 -4.27 -2.10
C LEU A 188 16.33 -3.35 -2.79
N VAL A 189 16.03 -2.05 -2.90
CA VAL A 189 16.94 -1.05 -3.50
C VAL A 189 18.24 -0.99 -2.70
N LEU A 190 18.15 -0.93 -1.38
CA LEU A 190 19.32 -0.89 -0.50
C LEU A 190 20.16 -2.17 -0.58
N LEU A 191 19.54 -3.34 -0.63
CA LEU A 191 20.22 -4.62 -0.79
C LEU A 191 20.94 -4.70 -2.14
N ARG A 192 20.27 -4.32 -3.24
CA ARG A 192 20.87 -4.34 -4.58
C ARG A 192 22.10 -3.43 -4.66
N GLU A 193 22.00 -2.24 -4.11
CA GLU A 193 23.10 -1.27 -4.01
C GLU A 193 24.24 -1.76 -3.10
N GLY A 194 23.91 -2.38 -1.98
CA GLY A 194 24.88 -2.99 -1.06
C GLY A 194 25.66 -4.14 -1.71
N VAL A 195 24.95 -5.04 -2.40
CA VAL A 195 25.54 -6.18 -3.12
C VAL A 195 26.47 -5.70 -4.24
N GLN A 196 26.03 -4.72 -5.04
CA GLN A 196 26.88 -4.13 -6.08
C GLN A 196 28.17 -3.52 -5.51
N LYS A 197 28.07 -2.79 -4.39
CA LYS A 197 29.25 -2.26 -3.70
C LYS A 197 30.16 -3.35 -3.14
N TYR A 198 29.59 -4.42 -2.58
CA TYR A 198 30.35 -5.54 -2.04
C TYR A 198 31.19 -6.22 -3.13
N PHE A 199 30.58 -6.57 -4.26
CA PHE A 199 31.30 -7.19 -5.39
C PHE A 199 32.29 -6.25 -6.10
N ALA A 200 32.04 -4.93 -6.06
CA ALA A 200 32.97 -3.93 -6.58
C ALA A 200 34.12 -3.61 -5.61
N GLY A 201 33.98 -3.95 -4.33
CA GLY A 201 34.94 -3.63 -3.28
C GLY A 201 36.24 -4.44 -3.38
N SER A 202 37.33 -3.87 -2.86
CA SER A 202 38.62 -4.54 -2.75
C SER A 202 38.54 -5.83 -1.92
N PHE A 203 37.64 -5.83 -0.93
CA PHE A 203 37.37 -6.97 -0.04
C PHE A 203 36.89 -8.22 -0.79
N TYR A 204 36.05 -8.08 -1.83
CA TYR A 204 35.64 -9.21 -2.66
C TYR A 204 36.65 -9.52 -3.77
N ARG A 205 37.29 -8.48 -4.33
CA ARG A 205 38.30 -8.64 -5.40
C ARG A 205 39.67 -9.13 -4.90
N GLY A 206 39.83 -9.40 -3.61
CA GLY A 206 41.03 -9.99 -3.04
C GLY A 206 42.30 -9.16 -3.23
N ARG A 207 42.17 -7.83 -3.30
CA ARG A 207 43.30 -6.89 -3.40
C ARG A 207 43.40 -6.02 -2.16
#